data_AF-A0A2V6E855-F1
#
_entry.id   AF-A0A2V6E855-F1
#
_cell.length_a   1.000
_cell.length_b   1.000
_cell.length_c   1.000
_cell.angle_alpha   90.00
_cell.angle_beta   90.00
_cell.angle_gamma   90.00
#
_symmetry.space_group_name_H-M   'P 1'
#
loop_
_entity.id
_entity.type
_entity.pdbx_description
1 polymer ?
#
loop_
_entity_poly.entity_id
_entity_poly.type
_entity_poly.pdbx_seq_one_letter_code
_entity_poly.pdbx_strand_id
1 'polypeptide(L)'
;MKLRVLFPFVAASFLSSSAFAQLTAADVQTIINHAVTRAVQVSPNSVIAVTDREGYVVGIWNVAGGEPTPTQIANAVSKAGTAAFLSSNQNAFSSRTAGFIIQQHFPPGVRNTATGPLVGVGFSNLPFSDVNRFKKTDLIPSSSSPGTFGSPIPGTSLDGSPGGLPLYKNGILVGGIGVTGDGTDNSFPFISGPDTDEDVALSGQHGYEPSSSITAGNVFIGGISLAYTATSTNFSSTVVLRGNASAVYPIQNPPPPFPYPVATFGGVSGQIRQPIISDPLPGIINGQPRLTAAEVASIINYGADRVRTTRAAIRLPIGTQMEAFISVVNFPNAPNVPPTVLGTFRTGEATLFSWDVAAQKARTAIGFSKNGNTTAVSSRTVGFLGQSNYPPGIDANPPGPYNGLQEMLSMAPPNPNFPNGITIFPGGFPLYRNGQLIGAIGVSGDGVDQDDIVGASGTHDFLAADAIRADQFFFRGTRLPYAKFPRDPGL
;
A
#
# COMPACT_ATOMS: atom_id res chain seq x y z
N MET A 1 -1.62 38.83 -41.10
CA MET A 1 -0.90 38.09 -40.05
C MET A 1 -1.89 37.80 -38.91
N LYS A 2 -2.54 36.62 -38.93
CA LYS A 2 -3.64 36.28 -38.00
C LYS A 2 -3.07 35.42 -36.85
N LEU A 3 -3.15 35.94 -35.62
CA LEU A 3 -2.84 35.23 -34.39
C LEU A 3 -3.85 34.09 -34.21
N ARG A 4 -3.38 32.84 -34.08
CA ARG A 4 -4.19 31.70 -33.64
C ARG A 4 -3.88 31.43 -32.17
N VAL A 5 -4.85 31.73 -31.30
CA VAL A 5 -4.86 31.33 -29.90
C VAL A 5 -5.47 29.93 -29.84
N LEU A 6 -4.69 28.95 -29.38
CA LEU A 6 -5.18 27.59 -29.11
C LEU A 6 -5.77 27.55 -27.69
N PHE A 7 -7.07 27.31 -27.58
CA PHE A 7 -7.71 26.90 -26.32
C PHE A 7 -7.62 25.37 -26.20
N PRO A 8 -7.18 24.80 -25.06
CA PRO A 8 -7.32 23.37 -24.83
C PRO A 8 -8.79 23.07 -24.53
N PHE A 9 -9.43 22.32 -25.43
CA PHE A 9 -10.75 21.73 -25.20
C PHE A 9 -10.61 20.56 -24.22
N VAL A 10 -11.19 20.68 -23.04
CA VAL A 10 -11.45 19.55 -22.13
C VAL A 10 -12.67 18.82 -22.68
N ALA A 11 -12.44 17.76 -23.45
CA ALA A 11 -13.51 16.86 -23.87
C ALA A 11 -13.83 15.90 -22.70
N ALA A 12 -14.92 16.17 -21.98
CA ALA A 12 -15.50 15.24 -21.02
C ALA A 12 -16.11 14.07 -21.78
N SER A 13 -15.33 12.99 -21.95
CA SER A 13 -15.85 11.71 -22.41
C SER A 13 -16.52 11.02 -21.22
N PHE A 14 -17.85 10.99 -21.18
CA PHE A 14 -18.61 10.13 -20.28
C PHE A 14 -18.51 8.68 -20.78
N LEU A 15 -17.36 8.05 -20.55
CA LEU A 15 -17.31 6.59 -20.47
C LEU A 15 -17.99 6.23 -19.16
N SER A 16 -19.11 5.50 -19.24
CA SER A 16 -19.73 4.87 -18.08
C SER A 16 -18.65 4.09 -17.34
N SER A 17 -18.24 4.57 -16.16
CA SER A 17 -17.43 3.75 -15.29
C SER A 17 -18.25 2.50 -15.01
N SER A 18 -17.66 1.32 -15.22
CA SER A 18 -18.18 0.13 -14.59
C SER A 18 -18.27 0.45 -13.11
N ALA A 19 -19.49 0.63 -12.59
CA ALA A 19 -19.71 0.79 -11.17
C ALA A 19 -18.97 -0.38 -10.52
N PHE A 20 -17.93 -0.09 -9.73
CA PHE A 20 -17.22 -1.14 -9.02
C PHE A 20 -18.28 -1.93 -8.27
N ALA A 21 -18.31 -3.25 -8.47
CA ALA A 21 -19.19 -4.10 -7.68
C ALA A 21 -18.88 -3.82 -6.21
N GLN A 22 -19.85 -3.31 -5.46
CA GLN A 22 -19.73 -3.12 -4.02
C GLN A 22 -20.40 -4.30 -3.32
N LEU A 23 -19.92 -4.61 -2.13
CA LEU A 23 -20.67 -5.44 -1.19
C LEU A 23 -21.99 -4.73 -0.83
N THR A 24 -23.04 -5.50 -0.62
CA THR A 24 -24.28 -5.06 0.02
C THR A 24 -24.32 -5.56 1.45
N ALA A 25 -25.17 -4.98 2.30
CA ALA A 25 -25.39 -5.49 3.66
C ALA A 25 -25.80 -6.98 3.67
N ALA A 26 -26.52 -7.44 2.64
CA ALA A 26 -26.88 -8.85 2.47
C ALA A 26 -25.67 -9.72 2.12
N ASP A 27 -24.75 -9.22 1.28
CA ASP A 27 -23.49 -9.91 0.99
C ASP A 27 -22.66 -10.03 2.29
N VAL A 28 -22.51 -8.93 3.04
CA VAL A 28 -21.76 -8.89 4.31
C VAL A 28 -22.37 -9.86 5.35
N GLN A 29 -23.70 -9.88 5.48
CA GLN A 29 -24.39 -10.83 6.36
C GLN A 29 -24.12 -12.28 5.95
N THR A 30 -24.10 -12.58 4.65
CA THR A 30 -23.84 -13.93 4.14
C THR A 30 -22.42 -14.38 4.48
N ILE A 31 -21.43 -13.51 4.20
CA ILE A 31 -20.01 -13.74 4.50
C ILE A 31 -19.83 -14.03 6.01
N ILE A 32 -20.42 -13.19 6.86
CA ILE A 32 -20.37 -13.37 8.32
C ILE A 32 -21.07 -14.67 8.73
N ASN A 33 -22.25 -14.99 8.20
CA ASN A 33 -22.97 -16.22 8.54
C ASN A 33 -22.15 -17.47 8.24
N HIS A 34 -21.47 -17.52 7.09
CA HIS A 34 -20.61 -18.65 6.73
C HIS A 34 -19.39 -18.76 7.65
N ALA A 35 -18.76 -17.63 7.98
CA ALA A 35 -17.65 -17.60 8.91
C ALA A 35 -18.09 -18.03 10.32
N VAL A 36 -19.16 -17.46 10.87
CA VAL A 36 -19.71 -17.79 12.20
C VAL A 36 -20.08 -19.28 12.29
N THR A 37 -20.69 -19.83 11.24
CA THR A 37 -21.06 -21.26 11.19
C THR A 37 -19.82 -22.14 11.36
N ARG A 38 -18.70 -21.78 10.75
CA ARG A 38 -17.43 -22.50 10.93
C ARG A 38 -16.83 -22.23 12.30
N ALA A 39 -16.79 -20.97 12.73
CA ALA A 39 -16.24 -20.54 14.00
C ALA A 39 -16.89 -21.26 15.20
N VAL A 40 -18.21 -21.48 15.19
CA VAL A 40 -18.90 -22.22 16.25
C VAL A 40 -18.32 -23.64 16.47
N GLN A 41 -17.76 -24.25 15.43
CA GLN A 41 -17.19 -25.59 15.48
C GLN A 41 -15.73 -25.61 15.93
N VAL A 42 -14.94 -24.62 15.52
CA VAL A 42 -13.46 -24.68 15.63
C VAL A 42 -12.80 -23.48 16.30
N SER A 43 -13.49 -22.34 16.40
CA SER A 43 -12.97 -21.09 16.97
C SER A 43 -14.09 -20.25 17.61
N PRO A 44 -14.63 -20.66 18.76
CA PRO A 44 -15.77 -19.99 19.39
C PRO A 44 -15.47 -18.58 19.91
N ASN A 45 -14.20 -18.15 19.98
CA ASN A 45 -13.82 -16.79 20.37
C ASN A 45 -13.47 -15.88 19.19
N SER A 46 -13.74 -16.34 17.96
CA SER A 46 -13.52 -15.56 16.74
C SER A 46 -14.21 -14.19 16.76
N VAL A 47 -13.48 -13.16 16.33
CA VAL A 47 -13.99 -11.87 15.89
C VAL A 47 -13.76 -11.76 14.39
N ILE A 48 -14.84 -11.52 13.65
CA ILE A 48 -14.85 -11.52 12.19
C ILE A 48 -15.13 -10.10 11.72
N ALA A 49 -14.25 -9.54 10.90
CA ALA A 49 -14.42 -8.23 10.27
C ALA A 49 -14.54 -8.36 8.76
N VAL A 50 -15.38 -7.52 8.16
CA VAL A 50 -15.48 -7.35 6.71
C VAL A 50 -15.17 -5.90 6.36
N THR A 51 -14.22 -5.71 5.44
CA THR A 51 -13.90 -4.41 4.85
C THR A 51 -14.35 -4.36 3.40
N ASP A 52 -14.75 -3.19 2.93
CA ASP A 52 -14.93 -2.95 1.50
C ASP A 52 -13.58 -2.70 0.79
N ARG A 53 -13.65 -2.51 -0.53
CA ARG A 53 -12.46 -2.24 -1.35
C ARG A 53 -11.68 -1.02 -0.87
N GLU A 54 -12.32 0.07 -0.47
CA GLU A 54 -11.68 1.34 -0.07
C GLU A 54 -11.26 1.37 1.41
N GLY A 55 -11.45 0.27 2.15
CA GLY A 55 -11.00 0.09 3.52
C GLY A 55 -12.01 0.56 4.57
N TYR A 56 -13.28 0.73 4.20
CA TYR A 56 -14.36 0.94 5.14
C TYR A 56 -14.74 -0.37 5.82
N VAL A 57 -14.86 -0.35 7.15
CA VAL A 57 -15.39 -1.49 7.89
C VAL A 57 -16.91 -1.51 7.80
N VAL A 58 -17.44 -2.54 7.15
CA VAL A 58 -18.87 -2.68 6.82
C VAL A 58 -19.59 -3.73 7.67
N GLY A 59 -18.88 -4.39 8.57
CA GLY A 59 -19.46 -5.24 9.61
C GLY A 59 -18.37 -5.90 10.47
N ILE A 60 -18.62 -5.99 11.77
CA ILE A 60 -17.86 -6.83 12.70
C ILE A 60 -18.82 -7.72 13.47
N TRP A 61 -18.46 -9.00 13.62
CA TRP A 61 -19.19 -9.98 14.42
C TRP A 61 -18.31 -10.58 15.50
N ASN A 62 -18.83 -10.67 16.73
CA ASN A 62 -18.19 -11.34 17.85
C ASN A 62 -18.89 -12.67 18.12
N VAL A 63 -18.21 -13.79 17.84
CA VAL A 63 -18.79 -15.14 18.02
C VAL A 63 -18.98 -15.47 19.50
N ALA A 64 -18.11 -14.96 20.38
CA ALA A 64 -18.24 -15.13 21.83
C ALA A 64 -19.42 -14.35 22.44
N GLY A 65 -19.92 -13.33 21.73
CA GLY A 65 -20.93 -12.39 22.20
C GLY A 65 -20.35 -11.20 22.97
N GLY A 66 -21.14 -10.12 23.04
CA GLY A 66 -20.70 -8.82 23.57
C GLY A 66 -19.92 -7.99 22.53
N GLU A 67 -19.42 -6.84 22.94
CA GLU A 67 -18.54 -6.02 22.10
C GLU A 67 -17.11 -6.58 22.10
N PRO A 68 -16.48 -6.75 20.92
CA PRO A 68 -15.06 -7.05 20.84
C PRO A 68 -14.19 -6.00 21.54
N THR A 69 -13.04 -6.44 22.06
CA THR A 69 -12.02 -5.51 22.56
C THR A 69 -11.42 -4.67 21.42
N PRO A 70 -10.86 -3.48 21.69
CA PRO A 70 -10.18 -2.68 20.69
C PRO A 70 -9.07 -3.43 19.93
N THR A 71 -8.31 -4.29 20.62
CA THR A 71 -7.26 -5.11 20.00
C THR A 71 -7.83 -6.15 19.04
N GLN A 72 -8.91 -6.84 19.41
CA GLN A 72 -9.57 -7.79 18.49
C GLN A 72 -10.13 -7.08 17.26
N ILE A 73 -10.71 -5.89 17.42
CA ILE A 73 -11.15 -5.07 16.28
C ILE A 73 -9.96 -4.74 15.39
N ALA A 74 -8.86 -4.27 15.97
CA ALA A 74 -7.66 -3.91 15.23
C ALA A 74 -7.10 -5.10 14.44
N ASN A 75 -6.99 -6.28 15.05
CA ASN A 75 -6.44 -7.48 14.41
C ASN A 75 -7.35 -7.98 13.27
N ALA A 76 -8.66 -8.12 13.52
CA ALA A 76 -9.62 -8.56 12.51
C ALA A 76 -9.65 -7.61 11.30
N VAL A 77 -9.70 -6.29 11.56
CA VAL A 77 -9.72 -5.28 10.50
C VAL A 77 -8.40 -5.23 9.74
N SER A 78 -7.26 -5.37 10.42
CA SER A 78 -5.94 -5.39 9.78
C SER A 78 -5.81 -6.58 8.82
N LYS A 79 -6.26 -7.77 9.21
CA LYS A 79 -6.31 -8.95 8.33
C LYS A 79 -7.24 -8.76 7.13
N ALA A 80 -8.47 -8.30 7.37
CA ALA A 80 -9.47 -8.03 6.31
C ALA A 80 -8.95 -6.99 5.31
N GLY A 81 -8.50 -5.87 5.86
CA GLY A 81 -7.96 -4.74 5.13
C GLY A 81 -6.71 -5.09 4.33
N THR A 82 -5.81 -5.92 4.88
CA THR A 82 -4.61 -6.37 4.16
C THR A 82 -4.99 -7.13 2.90
N ALA A 83 -5.90 -8.09 3.01
CA ALA A 83 -6.32 -8.86 1.84
C ALA A 83 -7.03 -7.98 0.79
N ALA A 84 -7.87 -7.04 1.24
CA ALA A 84 -8.55 -6.07 0.36
C ALA A 84 -7.56 -5.10 -0.33
N PHE A 85 -6.53 -4.63 0.37
CA PHE A 85 -5.61 -3.60 -0.12
C PHE A 85 -4.47 -4.18 -0.96
N LEU A 86 -3.96 -5.35 -0.59
CA LEU A 86 -2.87 -6.04 -1.29
C LEU A 86 -3.34 -6.69 -2.59
N SER A 87 -4.63 -6.99 -2.72
CA SER A 87 -5.19 -7.63 -3.91
C SER A 87 -5.57 -6.65 -5.04
N SER A 88 -5.71 -7.20 -6.25
CA SER A 88 -6.20 -6.57 -7.48
C SER A 88 -7.03 -7.57 -8.30
N ASN A 89 -7.64 -7.14 -9.40
CA ASN A 89 -8.42 -8.05 -10.26
C ASN A 89 -7.56 -9.11 -10.99
N GLN A 90 -6.22 -9.01 -10.93
CA GLN A 90 -5.30 -9.96 -11.57
C GLN A 90 -4.44 -10.73 -10.55
N ASN A 91 -4.49 -10.36 -9.27
CA ASN A 91 -3.70 -10.97 -8.21
C ASN A 91 -4.45 -10.92 -6.89
N ALA A 92 -4.76 -12.09 -6.33
CA ALA A 92 -5.42 -12.27 -5.05
C ALA A 92 -4.40 -12.73 -3.99
N PHE A 93 -4.21 -11.88 -2.99
CA PHE A 93 -3.26 -12.08 -1.91
C PHE A 93 -3.98 -12.09 -0.57
N SER A 94 -3.58 -13.01 0.31
CA SER A 94 -4.08 -13.10 1.68
C SER A 94 -3.17 -12.32 2.63
N SER A 95 -3.58 -12.18 3.89
CA SER A 95 -2.67 -11.70 4.94
C SER A 95 -1.45 -12.63 5.11
N ARG A 96 -1.60 -13.95 4.91
CA ARG A 96 -0.46 -14.88 4.86
C ARG A 96 0.51 -14.57 3.73
N THR A 97 0.01 -14.18 2.55
CA THR A 97 0.87 -13.72 1.45
C THR A 97 1.70 -12.52 1.91
N ALA A 98 1.09 -11.57 2.61
CA ALA A 98 1.81 -10.44 3.19
C ALA A 98 2.90 -10.93 4.17
N GLY A 99 2.56 -11.82 5.11
CA GLY A 99 3.53 -12.41 6.03
C GLY A 99 4.70 -13.10 5.30
N PHE A 100 4.45 -13.78 4.18
CA PHE A 100 5.48 -14.49 3.43
C PHE A 100 6.53 -13.56 2.79
N ILE A 101 6.11 -12.39 2.30
CA ILE A 101 6.97 -11.49 1.49
C ILE A 101 7.63 -10.35 2.27
N ILE A 102 7.36 -10.24 3.57
CA ILE A 102 7.88 -9.16 4.43
C ILE A 102 9.04 -9.60 5.33
N GLN A 103 9.53 -10.82 5.14
CA GLN A 103 10.56 -11.42 6.00
C GLN A 103 11.96 -10.89 5.69
N GLN A 104 12.81 -10.79 6.72
CA GLN A 104 14.23 -10.43 6.59
C GLN A 104 15.04 -11.43 5.73
N HIS A 105 14.48 -12.61 5.45
CA HIS A 105 15.00 -13.62 4.56
C HIS A 105 13.91 -14.11 3.64
N PHE A 106 14.18 -14.16 2.34
CA PHE A 106 13.23 -14.66 1.34
C PHE A 106 13.88 -15.74 0.45
N PRO A 107 13.30 -16.94 0.37
CA PRO A 107 12.08 -17.37 1.06
C PRO A 107 12.25 -17.51 2.59
N PRO A 108 11.15 -17.39 3.36
CA PRO A 108 11.17 -17.60 4.81
C PRO A 108 11.80 -18.94 5.20
N GLY A 109 12.64 -18.94 6.22
CA GLY A 109 13.33 -20.14 6.72
C GLY A 109 14.68 -20.46 6.03
N VAL A 110 15.05 -19.72 4.98
CA VAL A 110 16.34 -19.91 4.29
C VAL A 110 17.32 -18.79 4.67
N ARG A 111 18.37 -19.15 5.41
CA ARG A 111 19.43 -18.24 5.87
C ARG A 111 20.30 -17.71 4.73
N ASN A 112 20.99 -16.59 4.95
CA ASN A 112 21.90 -15.95 3.98
C ASN A 112 21.24 -15.66 2.62
N THR A 113 19.96 -15.25 2.66
CA THR A 113 19.21 -14.80 1.49
C THR A 113 18.90 -13.31 1.61
N ALA A 114 18.62 -12.67 0.46
CA ALA A 114 18.12 -11.31 0.47
C ALA A 114 16.78 -11.22 1.21
N THR A 115 16.40 -10.01 1.58
CA THR A 115 15.14 -9.74 2.25
C THR A 115 13.97 -9.87 1.28
N GLY A 116 12.78 -10.09 1.83
CA GLY A 116 11.54 -10.11 1.05
C GLY A 116 11.30 -8.79 0.31
N PRO A 117 10.56 -8.81 -0.81
CA PRO A 117 10.40 -7.64 -1.66
C PRO A 117 9.74 -6.46 -0.94
N LEU A 118 8.93 -6.72 0.09
CA LEU A 118 8.15 -5.71 0.81
C LEU A 118 8.46 -5.70 2.32
N VAL A 119 9.65 -6.10 2.75
CA VAL A 119 10.05 -6.01 4.18
C VAL A 119 9.70 -4.64 4.74
N GLY A 120 8.94 -4.64 5.84
CA GLY A 120 8.50 -3.43 6.51
C GLY A 120 7.18 -2.83 6.01
N VAL A 121 6.50 -3.40 4.99
CA VAL A 121 5.21 -2.87 4.51
C VAL A 121 4.09 -2.94 5.56
N GLY A 122 4.23 -3.78 6.59
CA GLY A 122 3.35 -3.79 7.78
C GLY A 122 3.26 -2.42 8.46
N PHE A 123 4.28 -1.56 8.33
CA PHE A 123 4.27 -0.19 8.83
C PHE A 123 3.65 0.82 7.86
N SER A 124 2.63 0.40 7.11
CA SER A 124 1.85 1.25 6.21
C SER A 124 0.36 1.12 6.51
N ASN A 125 -0.43 2.05 5.95
CA ASN A 125 -1.85 2.22 6.24
C ASN A 125 -2.15 2.37 7.74
N LEU A 126 -1.19 2.95 8.47
CA LEU A 126 -1.25 3.22 9.89
C LEU A 126 -2.51 4.05 10.22
N PRO A 127 -3.08 3.92 11.44
CA PRO A 127 -4.36 4.55 11.75
C PRO A 127 -4.28 6.07 11.74
N PHE A 128 -3.07 6.62 11.89
CA PHE A 128 -2.81 8.04 11.83
C PHE A 128 -2.42 8.56 10.43
N SER A 129 -2.31 7.69 9.42
CA SER A 129 -1.96 8.12 8.06
C SER A 129 -2.94 9.19 7.56
N ASP A 130 -2.37 10.26 6.98
CA ASP A 130 -3.09 11.34 6.32
C ASP A 130 -3.40 11.04 4.84
N VAL A 131 -3.03 9.84 4.34
CA VAL A 131 -3.17 9.44 2.94
C VAL A 131 -4.24 8.38 2.77
N ASN A 132 -4.04 7.17 3.30
CA ASN A 132 -5.02 6.08 3.20
C ASN A 132 -4.89 5.11 4.37
N ARG A 133 -6.02 4.70 4.95
CA ARG A 133 -6.11 3.81 6.11
C ARG A 133 -7.45 3.09 6.18
N PHE A 134 -7.54 2.11 7.08
CA PHE A 134 -8.80 1.49 7.46
C PHE A 134 -9.61 2.43 8.36
N LYS A 135 -10.93 2.47 8.15
CA LYS A 135 -11.77 3.56 8.64
C LYS A 135 -13.23 3.18 8.83
N LYS A 136 -13.92 3.96 9.66
CA LYS A 136 -15.37 3.90 9.84
C LYS A 136 -16.11 4.47 8.62
N THR A 137 -17.37 4.10 8.48
CA THR A 137 -18.29 4.59 7.45
C THR A 137 -18.92 5.95 7.76
N ASP A 138 -18.47 6.63 8.82
CA ASP A 138 -19.00 7.94 9.24
C ASP A 138 -18.61 9.11 8.31
N LEU A 139 -17.75 8.84 7.32
CA LEU A 139 -17.30 9.78 6.29
C LEU A 139 -16.71 11.09 6.81
N ILE A 140 -16.31 11.15 8.09
CA ILE A 140 -15.72 12.36 8.69
C ILE A 140 -14.34 12.59 8.07
N PRO A 141 -14.11 13.69 7.32
CA PRO A 141 -12.80 13.96 6.71
C PRO A 141 -11.77 14.33 7.77
N SER A 142 -10.57 13.73 7.73
CA SER A 142 -9.44 14.13 8.59
C SER A 142 -8.27 14.74 7.85
N SER A 143 -8.24 14.65 6.52
CA SER A 143 -7.25 15.30 5.65
C SER A 143 -7.89 15.65 4.30
N SER A 144 -7.11 16.21 3.39
CA SER A 144 -7.52 16.43 1.99
C SER A 144 -7.61 15.14 1.17
N SER A 145 -7.17 14.01 1.71
CA SER A 145 -7.21 12.71 1.04
C SER A 145 -8.55 11.99 1.30
N PRO A 146 -9.32 11.64 0.25
CA PRO A 146 -10.52 10.80 0.38
C PRO A 146 -10.24 9.44 1.04
N GLY A 147 -8.99 8.95 0.98
CA GLY A 147 -8.55 7.73 1.67
C GLY A 147 -8.64 7.82 3.20
N THR A 148 -8.90 9.02 3.75
CA THR A 148 -9.08 9.26 5.18
C THR A 148 -10.49 9.77 5.56
N PHE A 149 -11.45 9.76 4.63
CA PHE A 149 -12.83 10.17 4.91
C PHE A 149 -13.52 9.08 5.71
N GLY A 150 -13.47 9.20 7.03
CA GLY A 150 -13.87 8.19 7.98
C GLY A 150 -12.96 8.21 9.22
N SER A 151 -13.55 8.11 10.41
CA SER A 151 -12.77 8.01 11.65
C SER A 151 -11.79 6.83 11.59
N PRO A 152 -10.55 7.01 12.06
CA PRO A 152 -9.55 5.95 12.08
C PRO A 152 -9.96 4.81 13.02
N ILE A 153 -9.42 3.62 12.76
CA ILE A 153 -9.56 2.46 13.64
C ILE A 153 -8.22 2.29 14.37
N PRO A 154 -8.12 2.64 15.67
CA PRO A 154 -6.86 2.58 16.40
C PRO A 154 -6.22 1.19 16.36
N GLY A 155 -4.89 1.15 16.24
CA GLY A 155 -4.11 -0.09 16.24
C GLY A 155 -4.07 -0.85 14.92
N THR A 156 -4.76 -0.41 13.86
CA THR A 156 -4.76 -1.14 12.59
C THR A 156 -3.57 -0.82 11.70
N SER A 157 -3.07 -1.82 10.98
CA SER A 157 -2.05 -1.66 9.93
C SER A 157 -2.15 -2.84 8.95
N LEU A 158 -1.23 -2.95 7.97
CA LEU A 158 -1.15 -4.20 7.21
C LEU A 158 -0.60 -5.33 8.09
N ASP A 159 -1.15 -6.53 7.94
CA ASP A 159 -0.92 -7.66 8.84
C ASP A 159 -0.54 -8.92 8.07
N GLY A 160 0.55 -9.58 8.52
CA GLY A 160 1.09 -10.79 7.93
C GLY A 160 0.56 -12.11 8.52
N SER A 161 -0.23 -12.05 9.59
CA SER A 161 -0.77 -13.26 10.24
C SER A 161 -1.96 -13.85 9.48
N PRO A 162 -2.12 -15.18 9.43
CA PRO A 162 -3.22 -15.83 8.72
C PRO A 162 -4.61 -15.38 9.22
N GLY A 163 -5.62 -15.52 8.36
CA GLY A 163 -7.01 -15.14 8.68
C GLY A 163 -7.58 -13.97 7.86
N GLY A 164 -6.80 -13.37 6.96
CA GLY A 164 -7.24 -12.34 6.02
C GLY A 164 -7.36 -12.86 4.59
N LEU A 165 -8.55 -12.78 3.97
CA LEU A 165 -8.79 -13.25 2.61
C LEU A 165 -9.55 -12.21 1.77
N PRO A 166 -9.22 -12.07 0.47
CA PRO A 166 -9.85 -11.07 -0.38
C PRO A 166 -11.22 -11.57 -0.88
N LEU A 167 -12.20 -10.68 -1.02
CA LEU A 167 -13.55 -11.02 -1.45
C LEU A 167 -13.79 -10.53 -2.87
N TYR A 168 -14.29 -11.40 -3.75
CA TYR A 168 -14.57 -11.10 -5.16
C TYR A 168 -16.04 -11.30 -5.49
N LYS A 169 -16.57 -10.47 -6.38
CA LYS A 169 -17.91 -10.61 -6.96
C LYS A 169 -17.81 -10.47 -8.46
N ASN A 170 -18.22 -11.50 -9.20
CA ASN A 170 -18.12 -11.53 -10.66
C ASN A 170 -16.69 -11.24 -11.18
N GLY A 171 -15.67 -11.78 -10.50
CA GLY A 171 -14.26 -11.57 -10.87
C GLY A 171 -13.68 -10.20 -10.48
N ILE A 172 -14.45 -9.33 -9.83
CA ILE A 172 -14.00 -8.02 -9.36
C ILE A 172 -13.74 -8.06 -7.86
N LEU A 173 -12.60 -7.55 -7.41
CA LEU A 173 -12.27 -7.42 -5.99
C LEU A 173 -13.20 -6.38 -5.33
N VAL A 174 -13.94 -6.79 -4.30
CA VAL A 174 -14.95 -5.95 -3.63
C VAL A 174 -14.64 -5.64 -2.16
N GLY A 175 -13.66 -6.33 -1.56
CA GLY A 175 -13.31 -6.15 -0.16
C GLY A 175 -12.43 -7.27 0.40
N GLY A 176 -12.49 -7.46 1.72
CA GLY A 176 -11.78 -8.54 2.41
C GLY A 176 -12.51 -8.97 3.68
N ILE A 177 -12.30 -10.23 4.06
CA ILE A 177 -12.69 -10.78 5.36
C ILE A 177 -11.43 -10.99 6.20
N GLY A 178 -11.53 -10.70 7.50
CA GLY A 178 -10.45 -10.89 8.47
C GLY A 178 -10.98 -11.53 9.74
N VAL A 179 -10.24 -12.51 10.27
CA VAL A 179 -10.62 -13.24 11.48
C VAL A 179 -9.47 -13.22 12.48
N THR A 180 -9.80 -13.02 13.75
CA THR A 180 -8.89 -13.09 14.90
C THR A 180 -9.60 -13.81 16.05
N GLY A 181 -8.87 -14.27 17.05
CA GLY A 181 -9.45 -14.80 18.28
C GLY A 181 -8.68 -16.00 18.79
N ASP A 182 -8.90 -17.16 18.18
CA ASP A 182 -8.26 -18.41 18.60
C ASP A 182 -7.06 -18.82 17.71
N GLY A 183 -6.82 -18.12 16.60
CA GLY A 183 -5.62 -18.27 15.78
C GLY A 183 -4.41 -17.46 16.30
N THR A 184 -3.33 -17.47 15.53
CA THR A 184 -2.10 -16.76 15.91
C THR A 184 -2.13 -15.32 15.41
N ASP A 185 -2.15 -14.34 16.32
CA ASP A 185 -1.97 -12.93 15.98
C ASP A 185 -0.51 -12.52 16.13
N ASN A 186 0.23 -12.52 15.02
CA ASN A 186 1.58 -11.99 14.98
C ASN A 186 1.89 -11.40 13.60
N SER A 187 1.76 -10.08 13.47
CA SER A 187 1.71 -9.38 12.18
C SER A 187 3.00 -9.47 11.35
N PHE A 188 4.14 -9.76 11.96
CA PHE A 188 5.45 -9.68 11.30
C PHE A 188 6.11 -11.04 11.01
N PRO A 189 6.23 -11.99 11.96
CA PRO A 189 6.85 -13.29 11.69
C PRO A 189 5.99 -14.12 10.75
N PHE A 190 6.62 -14.81 9.79
CA PHE A 190 5.89 -15.72 8.92
C PHE A 190 5.42 -16.97 9.68
N ILE A 191 4.12 -17.24 9.60
CA ILE A 191 3.47 -18.45 10.12
C ILE A 191 3.30 -19.41 8.94
N SER A 192 3.99 -20.55 8.95
CA SER A 192 4.03 -21.50 7.82
C SER A 192 2.94 -22.57 7.84
N GLY A 193 2.37 -22.86 9.01
CA GLY A 193 1.40 -23.94 9.22
C GLY A 193 -0.07 -23.53 9.10
N PRO A 194 -0.99 -24.51 9.22
CA PRO A 194 -2.42 -24.25 9.33
C PRO A 194 -2.75 -23.37 10.54
N ASP A 195 -3.81 -22.60 10.40
CA ASP A 195 -4.31 -21.64 11.39
C ASP A 195 -5.85 -21.63 11.39
N THR A 196 -6.44 -21.53 12.57
CA THR A 196 -7.89 -21.56 12.82
C THR A 196 -8.61 -20.31 12.34
N ASP A 197 -7.98 -19.13 12.42
CA ASP A 197 -8.57 -17.90 11.86
C ASP A 197 -8.65 -18.00 10.33
N GLU A 198 -7.63 -18.62 9.70
CA GLU A 198 -7.64 -18.88 8.25
C GLU A 198 -8.73 -19.89 7.84
N ASP A 199 -9.03 -20.91 8.66
CA ASP A 199 -10.16 -21.84 8.42
C ASP A 199 -11.51 -21.09 8.41
N VAL A 200 -11.74 -20.27 9.42
CA VAL A 200 -12.98 -19.49 9.56
C VAL A 200 -13.11 -18.48 8.41
N ALA A 201 -12.02 -17.80 8.06
CA ALA A 201 -11.99 -16.86 6.94
C ALA A 201 -12.31 -17.55 5.62
N LEU A 202 -11.75 -18.75 5.37
CA LEU A 202 -12.03 -19.55 4.17
C LEU A 202 -13.51 -19.91 4.05
N SER A 203 -14.17 -20.28 5.16
CA SER A 203 -15.61 -20.51 5.16
C SER A 203 -16.38 -19.22 4.81
N GLY A 204 -15.99 -18.08 5.39
CA GLY A 204 -16.58 -16.78 5.09
C GLY A 204 -16.40 -16.33 3.64
N GLN A 205 -15.28 -16.71 3.00
CA GLN A 205 -15.00 -16.41 1.60
C GLN A 205 -15.91 -17.18 0.63
N HIS A 206 -16.64 -18.21 1.09
CA HIS A 206 -17.42 -19.06 0.19
C HIS A 206 -18.51 -18.30 -0.58
N GLY A 207 -18.49 -18.42 -1.92
CA GLY A 207 -19.33 -17.64 -2.84
C GLY A 207 -18.72 -16.29 -3.25
N TYR A 208 -17.56 -15.93 -2.70
CA TYR A 208 -16.81 -14.69 -2.95
C TYR A 208 -15.32 -14.98 -3.22
N GLU A 209 -14.99 -16.19 -3.65
CA GLU A 209 -13.62 -16.61 -3.88
C GLU A 209 -13.02 -15.91 -5.11
N PRO A 210 -11.70 -15.57 -5.10
CA PRO A 210 -10.99 -15.25 -6.33
C PRO A 210 -10.97 -16.47 -7.27
N SER A 211 -10.76 -16.21 -8.57
CA SER A 211 -10.36 -17.29 -9.48
C SER A 211 -9.07 -17.94 -8.96
N SER A 212 -9.00 -19.28 -8.99
CA SER A 212 -7.80 -20.00 -8.59
C SER A 212 -6.56 -19.60 -9.40
N SER A 213 -6.76 -19.11 -10.63
CA SER A 213 -5.69 -18.63 -11.54
C SER A 213 -4.98 -17.35 -11.10
N ILE A 214 -5.62 -16.54 -10.24
CA ILE A 214 -5.06 -15.27 -9.76
C ILE A 214 -4.58 -15.35 -8.31
N THR A 215 -4.67 -16.51 -7.66
CA THR A 215 -4.21 -16.66 -6.27
C THR A 215 -2.69 -16.58 -6.18
N ALA A 216 -2.18 -16.17 -5.00
CA ALA A 216 -0.76 -15.97 -4.75
C ALA A 216 0.16 -17.14 -5.16
N GLY A 217 -0.35 -18.38 -5.09
CA GLY A 217 0.39 -19.57 -5.51
C GLY A 217 0.84 -19.57 -6.98
N ASN A 218 0.21 -18.74 -7.83
CA ASN A 218 0.57 -18.57 -9.24
C ASN A 218 1.53 -17.39 -9.48
N VAL A 219 1.90 -16.66 -8.43
CA VAL A 219 2.86 -15.55 -8.50
C VAL A 219 4.21 -16.02 -8.03
N PHE A 220 5.26 -15.72 -8.81
CA PHE A 220 6.62 -16.16 -8.53
C PHE A 220 7.55 -14.97 -8.38
N ILE A 221 8.30 -14.93 -7.27
CA ILE A 221 9.34 -13.93 -7.02
C ILE A 221 10.68 -14.66 -6.95
N GLY A 222 11.60 -14.37 -7.86
CA GLY A 222 12.88 -15.07 -7.93
C GLY A 222 12.75 -16.59 -8.14
N GLY A 223 11.65 -17.05 -8.75
CA GLY A 223 11.34 -18.48 -8.92
C GLY A 223 10.63 -19.13 -7.73
N ILE A 224 10.32 -18.38 -6.67
CA ILE A 224 9.60 -18.87 -5.48
C ILE A 224 8.12 -18.50 -5.59
N SER A 225 7.24 -19.51 -5.53
CA SER A 225 5.79 -19.32 -5.44
C SER A 225 5.39 -18.69 -4.11
N LEU A 226 4.44 -17.76 -4.13
CA LEU A 226 3.96 -17.09 -2.92
C LEU A 226 2.93 -17.93 -2.15
N ALA A 227 2.96 -17.86 -0.83
CA ALA A 227 1.94 -18.49 0.01
C ALA A 227 0.59 -17.78 -0.12
N TYR A 228 -0.50 -18.53 -0.31
CA TYR A 228 -1.88 -18.02 -0.24
C TYR A 228 -2.57 -18.48 1.04
N THR A 229 -2.76 -19.79 1.22
CA THR A 229 -3.26 -20.38 2.48
C THR A 229 -2.44 -21.64 2.81
N ALA A 230 -2.46 -22.04 4.08
CA ALA A 230 -1.96 -23.35 4.53
C ALA A 230 -3.07 -24.20 5.19
N THR A 231 -4.26 -23.62 5.36
CA THR A 231 -5.45 -24.27 5.88
C THR A 231 -6.43 -24.65 4.75
N SER A 232 -7.25 -25.67 5.00
CA SER A 232 -8.48 -25.96 4.24
C SER A 232 -9.68 -25.86 5.18
N THR A 233 -10.87 -25.57 4.63
CA THR A 233 -12.09 -25.41 5.43
C THR A 233 -13.13 -26.49 5.13
N ASN A 234 -14.00 -26.75 6.11
CA ASN A 234 -15.21 -27.55 5.92
C ASN A 234 -16.42 -26.61 5.88
N PHE A 235 -16.93 -26.35 4.69
CA PHE A 235 -18.09 -25.48 4.50
C PHE A 235 -19.40 -26.20 4.87
N SER A 236 -20.34 -25.46 5.48
CA SER A 236 -21.70 -25.92 5.77
C SER A 236 -22.71 -24.90 5.23
N SER A 237 -23.63 -25.35 4.37
CA SER A 237 -24.77 -24.54 3.92
C SER A 237 -25.83 -24.35 5.00
N THR A 238 -25.83 -25.18 6.04
CA THR A 238 -26.71 -25.02 7.20
C THR A 238 -26.09 -23.99 8.12
N VAL A 239 -26.70 -22.80 8.16
CA VAL A 239 -26.23 -21.67 8.96
C VAL A 239 -26.46 -21.94 10.44
N VAL A 240 -25.41 -21.78 11.25
CA VAL A 240 -25.46 -21.81 12.71
C VAL A 240 -24.88 -20.50 13.23
N LEU A 241 -25.73 -19.68 13.85
CA LEU A 241 -25.32 -18.39 14.41
C LEU A 241 -25.11 -18.47 15.91
N ARG A 242 -24.04 -17.82 16.36
CA ARG A 242 -23.71 -17.58 17.78
C ARG A 242 -23.09 -16.20 17.91
N GLY A 243 -23.34 -15.52 19.03
CA GLY A 243 -22.79 -14.20 19.29
C GLY A 243 -23.63 -13.08 18.67
N ASN A 244 -23.02 -11.93 18.40
CA ASN A 244 -23.72 -10.75 17.89
C ASN A 244 -22.81 -9.88 17.01
N ALA A 245 -23.42 -9.04 16.17
CA ALA A 245 -22.73 -7.94 15.51
C ALA A 245 -22.26 -6.89 16.54
N SER A 246 -21.15 -6.22 16.27
CA SER A 246 -20.70 -5.06 17.04
C SER A 246 -21.67 -3.90 16.86
N ALA A 247 -22.06 -3.25 17.96
CA ALA A 247 -22.84 -2.02 17.97
C ALA A 247 -22.04 -0.83 17.38
N VAL A 248 -20.71 -0.88 17.44
CA VAL A 248 -19.82 0.16 16.90
C VAL A 248 -19.60 -0.01 15.39
N TYR A 249 -19.60 -1.25 14.91
CA TYR A 249 -19.39 -1.61 13.50
C TYR A 249 -20.49 -2.57 13.02
N PRO A 250 -21.73 -2.07 12.90
CA PRO A 250 -22.86 -2.90 12.50
C PRO A 250 -22.71 -3.39 11.06
N ILE A 251 -23.41 -4.47 10.73
CA ILE A 251 -23.54 -4.95 9.35
C ILE A 251 -24.32 -3.92 8.54
N GLN A 252 -23.71 -3.40 7.47
CA GLN A 252 -24.28 -2.32 6.68
C GLN A 252 -23.74 -2.31 5.25
N ASN A 253 -24.36 -1.47 4.40
CA ASN A 253 -23.80 -1.18 3.08
C ASN A 253 -22.53 -0.33 3.22
N PRO A 254 -21.53 -0.49 2.33
CA PRO A 254 -20.44 0.46 2.22
C PRO A 254 -20.98 1.85 1.84
N PRO A 255 -20.23 2.92 2.15
CA PRO A 255 -20.53 4.24 1.64
C PRO A 255 -20.55 4.27 0.10
N PRO A 256 -21.24 5.24 -0.51
CA PRO A 256 -21.15 5.45 -1.95
C PRO A 256 -19.69 5.65 -2.40
N PRO A 257 -19.27 5.11 -3.57
CA PRO A 257 -17.92 5.30 -4.05
C PRO A 257 -17.58 6.77 -4.20
N PHE A 258 -16.37 7.16 -3.78
CA PHE A 258 -15.90 8.51 -4.00
C PHE A 258 -15.68 8.77 -5.50
N PRO A 259 -16.22 9.87 -6.07
CA PRO A 259 -16.12 10.16 -7.50
C PRO A 259 -14.75 10.77 -7.84
N TYR A 260 -13.71 9.93 -7.86
CA TYR A 260 -12.36 10.38 -8.21
C TYR A 260 -12.31 10.97 -9.62
N PRO A 261 -11.75 12.18 -9.82
CA PRO A 261 -11.54 12.73 -11.15
C PRO A 261 -10.68 11.80 -11.99
N VAL A 262 -11.09 11.56 -13.24
CA VAL A 262 -10.31 10.80 -14.21
C VAL A 262 -9.48 11.77 -15.05
N ALA A 263 -8.21 11.46 -15.23
CA ALA A 263 -7.28 12.23 -16.05
C ALA A 263 -6.37 11.31 -16.85
N THR A 264 -5.74 11.85 -17.89
CA THR A 264 -4.72 11.16 -18.68
C THR A 264 -3.37 11.82 -18.46
N PHE A 265 -2.40 11.04 -18.01
CA PHE A 265 -1.00 11.46 -17.83
C PHE A 265 -0.11 10.47 -18.56
N GLY A 266 0.87 10.96 -19.34
CA GLY A 266 1.80 10.09 -20.06
C GLY A 266 1.14 9.09 -21.02
N GLY A 267 -0.07 9.41 -21.50
CA GLY A 267 -0.89 8.51 -22.31
C GLY A 267 -1.64 7.41 -21.53
N VAL A 268 -1.57 7.39 -20.20
CA VAL A 268 -2.29 6.45 -19.32
C VAL A 268 -3.50 7.15 -18.70
N SER A 269 -4.67 6.54 -18.83
CA SER A 269 -5.87 6.98 -18.12
C SER A 269 -5.86 6.48 -16.67
N GLY A 270 -6.25 7.31 -15.73
CA GLY A 270 -6.25 6.96 -14.31
C GLY A 270 -7.02 7.94 -13.44
N GLN A 271 -6.98 7.71 -12.13
CA GLN A 271 -7.71 8.48 -11.13
C GLN A 271 -6.78 9.45 -10.39
N ILE A 272 -7.21 10.69 -10.23
CA ILE A 272 -6.59 11.64 -9.30
C ILE A 272 -7.10 11.29 -7.89
N ARG A 273 -6.25 10.61 -7.11
CA ARG A 273 -6.57 10.15 -5.76
C ARG A 273 -6.32 11.23 -4.71
N GLN A 274 -5.39 12.15 -4.96
CA GLN A 274 -5.25 13.41 -4.21
C GLN A 274 -5.11 14.58 -5.20
N PRO A 275 -5.76 15.73 -4.92
CA PRO A 275 -5.74 16.89 -5.82
C PRO A 275 -4.34 17.32 -6.21
N ILE A 276 -4.16 17.73 -7.47
CA ILE A 276 -2.91 18.30 -7.97
C ILE A 276 -2.90 19.80 -7.65
N ILE A 277 -2.00 20.20 -6.75
CA ILE A 277 -1.89 21.56 -6.24
C ILE A 277 -0.45 22.07 -6.27
N SER A 278 -0.28 23.39 -6.21
CA SER A 278 1.02 23.98 -5.88
C SER A 278 1.36 23.71 -4.42
N ASP A 279 2.66 23.77 -4.08
CA ASP A 279 3.10 23.81 -2.68
C ASP A 279 2.35 24.93 -1.94
N PRO A 280 1.57 24.62 -0.89
CA PRO A 280 0.73 25.60 -0.22
C PRO A 280 1.52 26.57 0.68
N LEU A 281 2.81 26.29 0.93
CA LEU A 281 3.64 27.16 1.75
C LEU A 281 4.04 28.43 1.00
N PRO A 282 4.07 29.60 1.66
CA PRO A 282 4.45 30.84 1.02
C PRO A 282 5.97 30.92 0.75
N GLY A 283 6.34 31.86 -0.11
CA GLY A 283 7.73 32.26 -0.34
C GLY A 283 8.57 31.23 -1.10
N ILE A 284 9.88 31.30 -0.87
CA ILE A 284 10.90 30.47 -1.53
C ILE A 284 11.48 29.45 -0.56
N ILE A 285 12.05 28.38 -1.11
CA ILE A 285 12.78 27.34 -0.38
C ILE A 285 14.26 27.38 -0.78
N ASN A 286 15.14 27.76 0.15
CA ASN A 286 16.58 27.90 -0.08
C ASN A 286 16.93 28.70 -1.36
N GLY A 287 16.26 29.83 -1.58
CA GLY A 287 16.47 30.67 -2.76
C GLY A 287 15.75 30.20 -4.03
N GLN A 288 15.03 29.05 -3.99
CA GLN A 288 14.31 28.50 -5.13
C GLN A 288 12.80 28.73 -5.01
N PRO A 289 12.07 28.91 -6.12
CA PRO A 289 10.62 28.77 -6.13
C PRO A 289 10.19 27.43 -5.55
N ARG A 290 8.97 27.34 -5.02
CA ARG A 290 8.37 26.08 -4.61
C ARG A 290 7.78 25.34 -5.82
N LEU A 291 7.35 24.08 -5.65
CA LEU A 291 6.72 23.32 -6.72
C LEU A 291 5.35 23.92 -7.08
N THR A 292 5.11 24.13 -8.36
CA THR A 292 3.79 24.55 -8.87
C THR A 292 2.91 23.36 -9.23
N ALA A 293 1.58 23.54 -9.29
CA ALA A 293 0.66 22.50 -9.75
C ALA A 293 1.01 21.97 -11.15
N ALA A 294 1.51 22.84 -12.05
CA ALA A 294 1.94 22.45 -13.38
C ALA A 294 3.19 21.55 -13.36
N GLU A 295 4.14 21.84 -12.47
CA GLU A 295 5.33 21.00 -12.29
C GLU A 295 4.97 19.66 -11.64
N VAL A 296 4.06 19.66 -10.66
CA VAL A 296 3.52 18.42 -10.07
C VAL A 296 2.83 17.57 -11.15
N ALA A 297 2.02 18.18 -12.01
CA ALA A 297 1.42 17.51 -13.15
C ALA A 297 2.47 16.97 -14.13
N SER A 298 3.56 17.71 -14.39
CA SER A 298 4.68 17.24 -15.25
C SER A 298 5.41 16.03 -14.66
N ILE A 299 5.71 16.06 -13.35
CA ILE A 299 6.35 14.95 -12.63
C ILE A 299 5.49 13.68 -12.73
N ILE A 300 4.18 13.82 -12.47
CA ILE A 300 3.22 12.73 -12.63
C ILE A 300 3.15 12.27 -14.09
N ASN A 301 3.19 13.19 -15.05
CA ASN A 301 3.16 12.88 -16.48
C ASN A 301 4.33 11.99 -16.91
N TYR A 302 5.56 12.33 -16.52
CA TYR A 302 6.74 11.51 -16.84
C TYR A 302 6.72 10.15 -16.14
N GLY A 303 6.24 10.08 -14.90
CA GLY A 303 6.02 8.81 -14.21
C GLY A 303 5.00 7.95 -14.96
N ALA A 304 3.82 8.51 -15.28
CA ALA A 304 2.77 7.78 -15.97
C ALA A 304 3.17 7.35 -17.40
N ASP A 305 3.99 8.15 -18.09
CA ASP A 305 4.56 7.77 -19.38
C ASP A 305 5.45 6.54 -19.25
N ARG A 306 6.25 6.49 -18.18
CA ARG A 306 7.03 5.29 -17.87
C ARG A 306 6.15 4.10 -17.51
N VAL A 307 5.08 4.30 -16.74
CA VAL A 307 4.10 3.23 -16.44
C VAL A 307 3.58 2.61 -17.74
N ARG A 308 3.19 3.44 -18.72
CA ARG A 308 2.68 3.00 -20.03
C ARG A 308 3.57 2.00 -20.75
N THR A 309 4.89 2.13 -20.60
CA THR A 309 5.88 1.32 -21.31
C THR A 309 6.59 0.30 -20.41
N THR A 310 6.17 0.17 -19.15
CA THR A 310 6.79 -0.74 -18.19
C THR A 310 5.85 -1.91 -17.93
N ARG A 311 6.32 -3.14 -18.11
CA ARG A 311 5.56 -4.32 -17.75
C ARG A 311 5.43 -4.45 -16.23
N ALA A 312 4.31 -4.99 -15.78
CA ALA A 312 4.13 -5.41 -14.39
C ALA A 312 5.11 -6.53 -14.03
N ALA A 313 5.50 -6.62 -12.75
CA ALA A 313 6.25 -7.78 -12.28
C ALA A 313 5.35 -9.00 -12.02
N ILE A 314 4.10 -8.75 -11.63
CA ILE A 314 3.18 -9.77 -11.11
C ILE A 314 1.92 -9.99 -11.95
N ARG A 315 1.72 -9.26 -13.06
CA ARG A 315 0.52 -9.42 -13.90
C ARG A 315 0.78 -10.34 -15.08
N LEU A 316 -0.28 -11.01 -15.52
CA LEU A 316 -0.28 -11.93 -16.66
C LEU A 316 -1.37 -11.51 -17.67
N PRO A 317 -1.19 -11.80 -18.98
CA PRO A 317 -0.01 -12.39 -19.61
C PRO A 317 1.25 -11.51 -19.51
N ILE A 318 2.42 -12.07 -19.84
CA ILE A 318 3.66 -11.27 -19.90
C ILE A 318 3.49 -10.10 -20.87
N GLY A 319 4.13 -8.97 -20.57
CA GLY A 319 3.94 -7.71 -21.30
C GLY A 319 2.75 -6.87 -20.84
N THR A 320 1.91 -7.38 -19.92
CA THR A 320 0.86 -6.55 -19.28
C THR A 320 1.49 -5.35 -18.60
N GLN A 321 0.97 -4.16 -18.92
CA GLN A 321 1.40 -2.89 -18.34
C GLN A 321 1.34 -2.94 -16.81
N MET A 322 2.33 -2.35 -16.14
CA MET A 322 2.25 -2.14 -14.70
C MET A 322 1.13 -1.17 -14.33
N GLU A 323 0.63 -1.32 -13.12
CA GLU A 323 -0.26 -0.38 -12.47
C GLU A 323 0.38 0.14 -11.19
N ALA A 324 0.26 1.45 -10.93
CA ALA A 324 0.86 2.08 -9.78
C ALA A 324 0.12 3.33 -9.30
N PHE A 325 0.42 3.70 -8.07
CA PHE A 325 0.24 5.04 -7.52
C PHE A 325 1.51 5.85 -7.71
N ILE A 326 1.36 7.09 -8.15
CA ILE A 326 2.43 8.08 -8.33
C ILE A 326 2.08 9.29 -7.47
N SER A 327 2.87 9.54 -6.44
CA SER A 327 2.68 10.64 -5.47
C SER A 327 3.82 11.63 -5.53
N VAL A 328 3.50 12.92 -5.47
CA VAL A 328 4.48 14.02 -5.35
C VAL A 328 4.29 14.71 -4.01
N VAL A 329 5.36 14.93 -3.28
CA VAL A 329 5.36 15.52 -1.93
C VAL A 329 6.31 16.71 -1.88
N ASN A 330 5.89 17.82 -1.28
CA ASN A 330 6.77 18.99 -1.11
C ASN A 330 7.87 18.72 -0.08
N PHE A 331 8.95 19.50 -0.14
CA PHE A 331 9.85 19.65 1.00
C PHE A 331 9.51 20.97 1.73
N PRO A 332 8.94 20.95 2.94
CA PRO A 332 8.58 22.17 3.65
C PRO A 332 9.77 23.07 4.00
N ASN A 333 10.89 22.43 4.34
CA ASN A 333 12.09 23.02 4.94
C ASN A 333 11.81 23.91 6.17
N ALA A 334 10.87 23.50 7.00
CA ALA A 334 10.54 24.16 8.25
C ALA A 334 10.38 23.13 9.39
N PRO A 335 10.80 23.45 10.62
CA PRO A 335 10.56 22.58 11.77
C PRO A 335 9.05 22.38 11.99
N ASN A 336 8.64 21.14 12.31
CA ASN A 336 7.26 20.77 12.64
C ASN A 336 6.20 21.06 11.56
N VAL A 337 6.61 21.37 10.33
CA VAL A 337 5.69 21.49 9.19
C VAL A 337 5.72 20.17 8.41
N PRO A 338 4.61 19.42 8.36
CA PRO A 338 4.58 18.12 7.70
C PRO A 338 4.74 18.25 6.18
N PRO A 339 5.51 17.35 5.53
CA PRO A 339 5.51 17.23 4.08
C PRO A 339 4.10 16.91 3.56
N THR A 340 3.60 17.79 2.70
CA THR A 340 2.27 17.74 2.11
C THR A 340 2.32 17.02 0.78
N VAL A 341 1.38 16.08 0.57
CA VAL A 341 1.18 15.47 -0.74
C VAL A 341 0.55 16.51 -1.67
N LEU A 342 1.24 16.83 -2.76
CA LEU A 342 0.83 17.83 -3.75
C LEU A 342 -0.02 17.24 -4.89
N GLY A 343 -0.08 15.92 -4.99
CA GLY A 343 -0.89 15.20 -5.96
C GLY A 343 -0.59 13.71 -5.92
N THR A 344 -1.62 12.90 -6.15
CA THR A 344 -1.47 11.45 -6.31
C THR A 344 -2.34 10.96 -7.46
N PHE A 345 -1.73 10.26 -8.42
CA PHE A 345 -2.38 9.65 -9.56
C PHE A 345 -2.29 8.13 -9.47
N ARG A 346 -3.40 7.43 -9.75
CA ARG A 346 -3.49 5.98 -9.78
C ARG A 346 -3.80 5.52 -11.19
N THR A 347 -2.98 4.62 -11.72
CA THR A 347 -3.26 3.94 -12.99
C THR A 347 -4.07 2.66 -12.73
N GLY A 348 -5.01 2.36 -13.64
CA GLY A 348 -5.81 1.13 -13.63
C GLY A 348 -6.35 0.74 -12.25
N GLU A 349 -6.32 -0.57 -11.95
CA GLU A 349 -6.71 -1.12 -10.65
C GLU A 349 -5.53 -1.34 -9.68
N ALA A 350 -4.49 -0.50 -9.70
CA ALA A 350 -3.35 -0.61 -8.78
C ALA A 350 -3.78 -0.90 -7.34
N THR A 351 -3.00 -1.73 -6.64
CA THR A 351 -3.26 -2.19 -5.27
C THR A 351 -3.38 -1.02 -4.30
N LEU A 352 -4.37 -1.02 -3.40
CA LEU A 352 -4.73 0.18 -2.63
C LEU A 352 -3.82 0.47 -1.44
N PHE A 353 -3.06 -0.52 -0.95
CA PHE A 353 -1.98 -0.25 0.01
C PHE A 353 -0.94 0.71 -0.58
N SER A 354 -0.73 0.61 -1.90
CA SER A 354 0.26 1.37 -2.64
C SER A 354 0.01 2.87 -2.63
N TRP A 355 -1.22 3.32 -2.33
CA TRP A 355 -1.52 4.74 -2.17
C TRP A 355 -0.73 5.36 -1.01
N ASP A 356 -0.83 4.77 0.17
CA ASP A 356 -0.14 5.27 1.36
C ASP A 356 1.38 5.10 1.20
N VAL A 357 1.79 3.95 0.68
CA VAL A 357 3.20 3.61 0.46
C VAL A 357 3.87 4.54 -0.57
N ALA A 358 3.20 4.93 -1.66
CA ALA A 358 3.78 5.88 -2.62
C ALA A 358 4.13 7.21 -1.93
N ALA A 359 3.25 7.73 -1.07
CA ALA A 359 3.53 8.92 -0.28
C ALA A 359 4.63 8.68 0.79
N GLN A 360 4.64 7.52 1.46
CA GLN A 360 5.72 7.15 2.39
C GLN A 360 7.09 7.12 1.71
N LYS A 361 7.19 6.59 0.49
CA LYS A 361 8.43 6.53 -0.29
C LYS A 361 8.96 7.93 -0.60
N ALA A 362 8.08 8.85 -1.02
CA ALA A 362 8.44 10.24 -1.26
C ALA A 362 8.92 10.93 0.04
N ARG A 363 8.18 10.76 1.14
CA ARG A 363 8.54 11.31 2.46
C ARG A 363 9.86 10.77 2.99
N THR A 364 10.12 9.47 2.77
CA THR A 364 11.40 8.84 3.09
C THR A 364 12.54 9.50 2.32
N ALA A 365 12.39 9.69 1.00
CA ALA A 365 13.40 10.36 0.18
C ALA A 365 13.68 11.81 0.66
N ILE A 366 12.64 12.57 1.03
CA ILE A 366 12.78 13.92 1.61
C ILE A 366 13.56 13.87 2.93
N GLY A 367 13.11 13.05 3.88
CA GLY A 367 13.64 13.01 5.23
C GLY A 367 15.13 12.67 5.27
N PHE A 368 15.57 11.73 4.44
CA PHE A 368 16.96 11.27 4.40
C PHE A 368 17.85 12.08 3.43
N SER A 369 17.27 12.92 2.57
CA SER A 369 18.01 13.86 1.72
C SER A 369 18.15 15.27 2.33
N LYS A 370 17.50 15.54 3.49
CA LYS A 370 17.59 16.81 4.23
C LYS A 370 18.92 16.90 5.00
N ASN A 371 20.04 16.98 4.28
CA ASN A 371 21.40 16.95 4.83
C ASN A 371 22.29 18.09 4.29
N GLY A 372 21.68 19.26 4.05
CA GLY A 372 22.37 20.39 3.41
C GLY A 372 22.70 20.15 1.93
N ASN A 373 21.96 19.27 1.27
CA ASN A 373 22.17 18.83 -0.12
C ASN A 373 23.54 18.17 -0.37
N THR A 374 24.09 17.48 0.64
CA THR A 374 25.35 16.75 0.53
C THR A 374 25.17 15.34 -0.03
N THR A 375 23.99 14.75 0.16
CA THR A 375 23.66 13.43 -0.40
C THR A 375 22.18 13.32 -0.74
N ALA A 376 21.87 12.98 -1.99
CA ALA A 376 20.54 12.60 -2.44
C ALA A 376 20.31 11.12 -2.17
N VAL A 377 19.33 10.81 -1.34
CA VAL A 377 19.04 9.46 -0.82
C VAL A 377 17.67 9.01 -1.32
N SER A 378 17.62 7.85 -1.97
CA SER A 378 16.36 7.21 -2.39
C SER A 378 15.77 6.37 -1.27
N SER A 379 14.48 6.01 -1.34
CA SER A 379 13.90 5.04 -0.40
C SER A 379 14.59 3.67 -0.48
N ARG A 380 15.13 3.28 -1.65
CA ARG A 380 15.97 2.08 -1.80
C ARG A 380 17.25 2.18 -0.98
N THR A 381 17.91 3.33 -0.98
CA THR A 381 19.13 3.57 -0.21
C THR A 381 18.84 3.43 1.28
N VAL A 382 17.75 4.05 1.77
CA VAL A 382 17.30 3.93 3.16
C VAL A 382 17.04 2.47 3.50
N GLY A 383 16.34 1.77 2.61
CA GLY A 383 16.12 0.33 2.69
C GLY A 383 17.38 -0.48 2.86
N PHE A 384 18.33 -0.29 1.96
CA PHE A 384 19.61 -1.00 1.99
C PHE A 384 20.35 -0.80 3.30
N LEU A 385 20.31 0.41 3.87
CA LEU A 385 20.92 0.75 5.15
C LEU A 385 20.05 0.37 6.38
N GLY A 386 18.79 -0.01 6.17
CA GLY A 386 17.82 -0.37 7.20
C GLY A 386 17.74 -1.87 7.52
N GLN A 387 18.45 -2.72 6.78
CA GLN A 387 18.36 -4.16 6.96
C GLN A 387 19.05 -4.64 8.25
N SER A 388 18.53 -5.72 8.83
CA SER A 388 19.07 -6.32 10.06
C SER A 388 20.44 -6.97 9.86
N ASN A 389 20.77 -7.31 8.61
CA ASN A 389 22.08 -7.80 8.18
C ASN A 389 22.59 -6.87 7.07
N TYR A 390 23.78 -6.29 7.23
CA TYR A 390 24.35 -5.34 6.25
C TYR A 390 25.77 -5.73 5.77
N PRO A 391 26.02 -5.86 4.46
CA PRO A 391 25.03 -5.83 3.38
C PRO A 391 24.00 -6.96 3.50
N PRO A 392 22.79 -6.80 2.92
CA PRO A 392 21.73 -7.80 3.01
C PRO A 392 22.18 -9.15 2.43
N GLY A 393 21.76 -10.24 3.06
CA GLY A 393 22.03 -11.61 2.61
C GLY A 393 23.23 -12.32 3.25
N ILE A 394 23.87 -11.72 4.26
CA ILE A 394 24.96 -12.35 5.01
C ILE A 394 24.66 -12.23 6.51
N ASP A 395 24.21 -13.32 7.13
CA ASP A 395 23.69 -13.32 8.51
C ASP A 395 24.76 -13.00 9.57
N ALA A 396 26.04 -13.21 9.24
CA ALA A 396 27.15 -12.93 10.14
C ALA A 396 27.44 -11.42 10.28
N ASN A 397 26.86 -10.57 9.43
CA ASN A 397 27.16 -9.15 9.42
C ASN A 397 26.25 -8.37 10.38
N PRO A 398 26.78 -7.32 11.03
CA PRO A 398 25.98 -6.45 11.87
C PRO A 398 24.89 -5.69 11.08
N PRO A 399 23.85 -5.18 11.75
CA PRO A 399 22.82 -4.36 11.12
C PRO A 399 23.37 -3.11 10.44
N GLY A 400 22.58 -2.62 9.47
CA GLY A 400 22.80 -1.32 8.86
C GLY A 400 22.48 -0.17 9.81
N PRO A 401 22.97 1.05 9.53
CA PRO A 401 22.87 2.18 10.45
C PRO A 401 21.43 2.72 10.62
N TYR A 402 20.50 2.33 9.75
CA TYR A 402 19.08 2.73 9.82
C TYR A 402 18.18 1.59 10.31
N ASN A 403 18.74 0.47 10.73
CA ASN A 403 17.95 -0.63 11.26
C ASN A 403 17.18 -0.18 12.51
N GLY A 404 15.88 -0.50 12.58
CA GLY A 404 14.98 -0.06 13.65
C GLY A 404 14.34 1.33 13.45
N LEU A 405 14.79 2.13 12.47
CA LEU A 405 14.23 3.46 12.26
C LEU A 405 12.80 3.44 11.73
N GLN A 406 12.43 2.44 10.92
CA GLN A 406 11.08 2.36 10.40
C GLN A 406 10.08 2.13 11.52
N GLU A 407 10.38 1.19 12.40
CA GLU A 407 9.61 0.85 13.58
C GLU A 407 9.43 2.09 14.45
N MET A 408 10.53 2.77 14.80
CA MET A 408 10.53 3.97 15.63
C MET A 408 9.69 5.10 15.01
N LEU A 409 9.81 5.34 13.70
CA LEU A 409 9.12 6.43 13.00
C LEU A 409 7.66 6.10 12.63
N SER A 410 7.22 4.87 12.88
CA SER A 410 5.85 4.40 12.65
C SER A 410 5.02 4.29 13.94
N MET A 411 5.62 4.63 15.09
CA MET A 411 4.91 4.68 16.38
C MET A 411 4.04 5.92 16.52
N ALA A 412 2.98 5.81 17.33
CA ALA A 412 2.19 6.95 17.78
C ALA A 412 2.85 7.64 18.99
N PRO A 413 2.71 8.98 19.15
CA PRO A 413 2.08 9.91 18.21
C PRO A 413 2.90 10.09 16.92
N PRO A 414 2.26 10.43 15.79
CA PRO A 414 2.93 10.50 14.49
C PRO A 414 4.08 11.51 14.51
N ASN A 415 5.22 11.16 13.93
CA ASN A 415 6.29 12.11 13.71
C ASN A 415 5.80 13.17 12.69
N PRO A 416 5.82 14.48 13.00
CA PRO A 416 5.35 15.50 12.06
C PRO A 416 6.09 15.50 10.72
N ASN A 417 7.36 15.06 10.67
CA ASN A 417 8.11 14.96 9.41
C ASN A 417 7.69 13.74 8.57
N PHE A 418 7.02 12.77 9.19
CA PHE A 418 6.57 11.51 8.59
C PHE A 418 5.13 11.22 9.04
N PRO A 419 4.14 12.02 8.61
CA PRO A 419 2.78 11.95 9.14
C PRO A 419 2.04 10.66 8.77
N ASN A 420 2.61 9.82 7.90
CA ASN A 420 2.18 8.44 7.67
C ASN A 420 3.33 7.42 7.84
N GLY A 421 4.40 7.76 8.56
CA GLY A 421 5.58 6.89 8.73
C GLY A 421 6.56 6.92 7.55
N ILE A 422 7.51 5.99 7.56
CA ILE A 422 8.48 5.77 6.47
C ILE A 422 8.34 4.37 5.89
N THR A 423 8.89 4.18 4.70
CA THR A 423 9.07 2.84 4.13
C THR A 423 10.49 2.66 3.63
N ILE A 424 10.93 1.40 3.64
CA ILE A 424 12.32 1.01 3.46
C ILE A 424 12.52 0.15 2.21
N PHE A 425 11.62 0.30 1.22
CA PHE A 425 11.74 -0.39 -0.07
C PHE A 425 11.64 0.59 -1.26
N PRO A 426 12.10 0.17 -2.45
CA PRO A 426 12.39 1.06 -3.59
C PRO A 426 11.19 1.82 -4.15
N GLY A 427 11.44 2.94 -4.86
CA GLY A 427 10.42 3.74 -5.55
C GLY A 427 10.29 5.22 -5.14
N GLY A 428 11.07 5.69 -4.15
CA GLY A 428 11.08 7.10 -3.71
C GLY A 428 12.35 7.84 -4.11
N PHE A 429 12.21 9.01 -4.74
CA PHE A 429 13.33 9.82 -5.23
C PHE A 429 13.19 11.31 -4.86
N PRO A 430 14.25 11.95 -4.36
CA PRO A 430 14.25 13.38 -4.08
C PRO A 430 14.29 14.21 -5.36
N LEU A 431 13.62 15.37 -5.35
CA LEU A 431 13.55 16.33 -6.46
C LEU A 431 14.41 17.55 -6.12
N TYR A 432 15.35 17.89 -7.01
CA TYR A 432 16.29 19.00 -6.86
C TYR A 432 16.08 20.06 -7.93
N ARG A 433 16.16 21.33 -7.53
CA ARG A 433 16.20 22.48 -8.42
C ARG A 433 17.43 23.31 -8.09
N ASN A 434 18.31 23.52 -9.08
CA ASN A 434 19.56 24.26 -8.89
C ASN A 434 20.36 23.78 -7.66
N GLY A 435 20.45 22.45 -7.48
CA GLY A 435 21.16 21.83 -6.35
C GLY A 435 20.44 21.91 -5.00
N GLN A 436 19.22 22.46 -4.93
CA GLN A 436 18.42 22.52 -3.70
C GLN A 436 17.29 21.49 -3.74
N LEU A 437 17.15 20.71 -2.66
CA LEU A 437 15.99 19.85 -2.46
C LEU A 437 14.71 20.71 -2.41
N ILE A 438 13.68 20.31 -3.17
CA ILE A 438 12.38 21.00 -3.23
C ILE A 438 11.18 20.08 -3.02
N GLY A 439 11.38 18.76 -3.05
CA GLY A 439 10.33 17.77 -2.85
C GLY A 439 10.82 16.36 -3.13
N ALA A 440 9.88 15.43 -3.34
CA ALA A 440 10.14 14.08 -3.80
C ALA A 440 8.97 13.53 -4.60
N ILE A 441 9.27 12.54 -5.44
CA ILE A 441 8.30 11.61 -6.02
C ILE A 441 8.38 10.28 -5.29
N GLY A 442 7.26 9.59 -5.16
CA GLY A 442 7.20 8.22 -4.71
C GLY A 442 6.21 7.42 -5.54
N VAL A 443 6.59 6.18 -5.86
CA VAL A 443 5.80 5.27 -6.70
C VAL A 443 5.63 3.94 -6.00
N SER A 444 4.43 3.38 -6.03
CA SER A 444 4.17 2.04 -5.53
C SER A 444 3.12 1.33 -6.36
N GLY A 445 3.38 0.06 -6.69
CA GLY A 445 2.46 -0.77 -7.46
C GLY A 445 2.95 -2.19 -7.62
N ASP A 446 2.95 -2.68 -8.85
CA ASP A 446 3.15 -4.10 -9.19
C ASP A 446 4.58 -4.65 -9.01
N GLY A 447 5.58 -3.85 -8.68
CA GLY A 447 6.94 -4.36 -8.46
C GLY A 447 7.95 -3.29 -8.04
N VAL A 448 8.88 -3.64 -7.15
CA VAL A 448 9.81 -2.66 -6.57
C VAL A 448 10.82 -2.09 -7.56
N ASP A 449 11.29 -2.88 -8.53
CA ASP A 449 12.21 -2.38 -9.56
C ASP A 449 11.43 -1.55 -10.61
N GLN A 450 10.16 -1.89 -10.86
CA GLN A 450 9.22 -1.09 -11.65
C GLN A 450 8.91 0.26 -10.99
N ASP A 451 8.68 0.27 -9.68
CA ASP A 451 8.47 1.48 -8.91
C ASP A 451 9.70 2.42 -9.04
N ASP A 452 10.89 1.85 -9.01
CA ASP A 452 12.14 2.60 -9.18
C ASP A 452 12.27 3.25 -10.56
N ILE A 453 12.02 2.51 -11.64
CA ILE A 453 12.16 3.06 -12.99
C ILE A 453 11.12 4.15 -13.27
N VAL A 454 9.90 4.01 -12.74
CA VAL A 454 8.85 5.04 -12.81
C VAL A 454 9.21 6.25 -11.97
N GLY A 455 9.62 6.03 -10.71
CA GLY A 455 10.02 7.10 -9.79
C GLY A 455 11.17 7.92 -10.35
N ALA A 456 12.23 7.26 -10.84
CA ALA A 456 13.36 7.91 -11.49
C ALA A 456 12.93 8.69 -12.75
N SER A 457 12.03 8.14 -13.57
CA SER A 457 11.52 8.84 -14.74
C SER A 457 10.78 10.13 -14.38
N GLY A 458 9.99 10.13 -13.31
CA GLY A 458 9.29 11.33 -12.82
C GLY A 458 10.23 12.45 -12.36
N THR A 459 11.50 12.14 -12.06
CA THR A 459 12.51 13.16 -11.70
C THR A 459 13.11 13.91 -12.88
N HIS A 460 12.63 13.69 -14.11
CA HIS A 460 13.22 14.20 -15.37
C HIS A 460 13.73 15.65 -15.29
N ASP A 461 12.90 16.58 -14.83
CA ASP A 461 13.22 18.02 -14.75
C ASP A 461 13.91 18.43 -13.42
N PHE A 462 14.04 17.50 -12.47
CA PHE A 462 14.44 17.75 -11.08
C PHE A 462 15.48 16.75 -10.57
N LEU A 463 16.37 16.31 -11.44
CA LEU A 463 17.40 15.33 -11.12
C LEU A 463 18.34 15.84 -10.02
N ALA A 464 18.65 14.96 -9.06
CA ALA A 464 19.81 15.16 -8.21
C ALA A 464 21.09 15.16 -9.06
N ALA A 465 22.03 16.04 -8.77
CA ALA A 465 23.35 16.04 -9.41
C ALA A 465 24.08 14.72 -9.12
N ASP A 466 24.75 14.15 -10.12
CA ASP A 466 25.40 12.84 -10.01
C ASP A 466 26.34 12.76 -8.79
N ALA A 467 27.14 13.81 -8.56
CA ALA A 467 28.11 13.86 -7.47
C ALA A 467 27.53 13.74 -6.05
N ILE A 468 26.22 14.01 -5.88
CA ILE A 468 25.56 13.88 -4.57
C ILE A 468 24.67 12.65 -4.49
N ARG A 469 24.47 11.88 -5.56
CA ARG A 469 23.62 10.68 -5.50
C ARG A 469 24.25 9.64 -4.57
N ALA A 470 23.41 8.99 -3.76
CA ALA A 470 23.86 8.00 -2.79
C ALA A 470 24.77 6.93 -3.41
N ASP A 471 24.55 6.58 -4.66
CA ASP A 471 25.38 5.61 -5.37
C ASP A 471 26.83 6.04 -5.55
N GLN A 472 27.19 7.30 -5.40
CA GLN A 472 28.59 7.75 -5.39
C GLN A 472 29.32 7.48 -4.07
N PHE A 473 28.60 7.00 -3.04
CA PHE A 473 29.14 6.80 -1.70
C PHE A 473 29.20 5.32 -1.33
N PHE A 474 30.05 5.03 -0.34
CA PHE A 474 30.25 3.69 0.20
C PHE A 474 29.98 3.70 1.70
N PHE A 475 29.35 2.65 2.20
CA PHE A 475 29.27 2.37 3.64
C PHE A 475 29.81 0.97 3.91
N ARG A 476 30.80 0.87 4.80
CA ARG A 476 31.56 -0.36 5.09
C ARG A 476 32.07 -1.06 3.82
N GLY A 477 32.66 -0.31 2.90
CA GLY A 477 33.23 -0.83 1.66
C GLY A 477 32.20 -1.26 0.60
N THR A 478 30.90 -1.12 0.86
CA THR A 478 29.83 -1.45 -0.10
C THR A 478 29.24 -0.18 -0.69
N ARG A 479 29.17 -0.11 -2.03
CA ARG A 479 28.54 1.00 -2.74
C ARG A 479 27.05 1.04 -2.41
N LEU A 480 26.53 2.21 -2.04
CA LEU A 480 25.09 2.34 -1.77
C LEU A 480 24.29 2.28 -3.07
N PRO A 481 23.06 1.75 -3.07
CA PRO A 481 22.18 1.83 -4.22
C PRO A 481 21.47 3.20 -4.25
N TYR A 482 21.15 3.70 -5.44
CA TYR A 482 20.27 4.88 -5.62
C TYR A 482 19.04 4.54 -6.45
N ALA A 483 19.22 3.87 -7.59
CA ALA A 483 18.14 3.31 -8.40
C ALA A 483 18.54 1.93 -8.90
N LYS A 484 17.56 1.04 -9.09
CA LYS A 484 17.75 -0.22 -9.81
C LYS A 484 16.54 -0.48 -10.69
N PHE A 485 16.80 -0.73 -11.96
CA PHE A 485 15.77 -0.92 -12.97
C PHE A 485 15.63 -2.40 -13.37
N PRO A 486 14.46 -2.84 -13.84
CA PRO A 486 14.31 -4.15 -14.46
C PRO A 486 15.26 -4.28 -15.66
N ARG A 487 15.82 -5.47 -15.88
CA ARG A 487 16.70 -5.72 -17.05
C ARG A 487 15.95 -5.51 -18.37
N ASP A 488 14.72 -6.01 -18.43
CA ASP A 488 13.84 -5.92 -19.60
C ASP A 488 12.50 -5.28 -19.21
N PRO A 489 12.44 -3.94 -19.11
CA PRO A 489 11.27 -3.25 -18.60
C PRO A 489 10.08 -3.26 -19.56
N GLY A 490 10.29 -3.51 -20.87
CA GLY A 490 9.24 -3.45 -21.90
C GLY A 490 8.88 -4.78 -22.57
N LEU A 491 9.41 -5.92 -22.10
CA LEU A 491 9.07 -7.26 -22.61
C LEU A 491 7.76 -7.80 -22.04
#